data_AF-A0A4Q7E280-F1
#
_entry.id   AF-A0A4Q7E280-F1
#
_cell.length_a   1.000
_cell.length_b   1.000
_cell.length_c   1.000
_cell.angle_alpha   90.00
_cell.angle_beta   90.00
_cell.angle_gamma   90.00
#
_symmetry.space_group_name_H-M   'P 1'
#
loop_
_entity.id
_entity.type
_entity.pdbx_description
1 polymer ?
#
loop_
_entity_poly.entity_id
_entity_poly.type
_entity_poly.pdbx_seq_one_letter_code
_entity_poly.pdbx_strand_id
1 'polypeptide(L)'
;MHQAISDFLNTVIDKIATAYNEAIVSVVSDAPKSVVDFNNVAALKKGQRYIRKTDLIFNKAISALFLELFVEQGVRCTRQPDSKGRSLLVCDEKNYKHFISLEQTVTFPKVPWYREFNKNKQSDYSNTYVVLVENSNEGEVLVSNMNNQTASRNVFITLEDFTIQYFGRKLWDDLASALKDLESASTWHKWFDLAEVCTKANRQIFSQQLTDELRTFDYEKECVRYDLSNSAFKALINTYLEQETYKLFFSSDDFAMSFFSSEWLYKKYFHKDSLEKTYVILGYLKSLEQLLVYLVRRSCQNIGISCLIESKNRKGKKLNKAKEIDIDSDKFSSTELGSMIHYLRQPENQQVFNKLLDLTSINMLLDFIDGQPRKERNMYFHKQNIGDVDIVCDIRNRTLLVYCVILGALY
;
A
#
# COMPACT_ATOMS: atom_id res chain seq x y z
N MET A 1 26.89 15.46 24.32
CA MET A 1 26.16 15.54 23.01
C MET A 1 26.21 14.27 22.13
N HIS A 2 27.22 13.98 21.29
CA HIS A 2 27.18 12.77 20.40
C HIS A 2 27.05 11.45 21.18
N GLN A 3 27.69 11.34 22.35
CA GLN A 3 27.55 10.20 23.24
C GLN A 3 26.11 10.04 23.76
N ALA A 4 25.45 11.13 24.16
CA ALA A 4 24.08 11.11 24.67
C ALA A 4 23.06 10.64 23.60
N ILE A 5 23.25 11.03 22.33
CA ILE A 5 22.41 10.55 21.21
C ILE A 5 22.66 9.06 20.95
N SER A 6 23.93 8.62 21.00
CA SER A 6 24.27 7.20 20.86
C SER A 6 23.68 6.35 22.00
N ASP A 7 23.75 6.84 23.24
CA ASP A 7 23.22 6.15 24.41
C ASP A 7 21.68 6.10 24.37
N PHE A 8 21.04 7.17 23.87
CA PHE A 8 19.61 7.19 23.56
C PHE A 8 19.25 6.10 22.56
N LEU A 9 19.96 6.01 21.42
CA LEU A 9 19.68 5.01 20.39
C LEU A 9 19.81 3.58 20.92
N ASN A 10 20.93 3.26 21.56
CA ASN A 10 21.18 1.94 22.10
C ASN A 10 20.12 1.56 23.15
N THR A 11 19.76 2.50 24.02
CA THR A 11 18.75 2.29 25.05
C THR A 11 17.37 2.03 24.47
N VAL A 12 16.98 2.75 23.41
CA VAL A 12 15.67 2.58 22.77
C VAL A 12 15.61 1.26 22.02
N ILE A 13 16.63 0.93 21.22
CA ILE A 13 16.70 -0.32 20.46
C ILE A 13 16.62 -1.53 21.40
N ASP A 14 17.46 -1.57 22.43
CA ASP A 14 17.52 -2.70 23.37
C ASP A 14 16.20 -2.89 24.14
N LYS A 15 15.61 -1.79 24.62
CA LYS A 15 14.35 -1.84 25.37
C LYS A 15 13.15 -2.17 24.48
N ILE A 16 13.13 -1.71 23.23
CA ILE A 16 12.09 -2.08 22.27
C ILE A 16 12.23 -3.57 21.93
N ALA A 17 13.44 -4.06 21.64
CA ALA A 17 13.70 -5.47 21.37
C ALA A 17 13.32 -6.38 22.55
N THR A 18 13.59 -5.95 23.79
CA THR A 18 13.18 -6.68 25.00
C THR A 18 11.66 -6.68 25.17
N ALA A 19 11.02 -5.51 25.08
CA ALA A 19 9.56 -5.39 25.19
C ALA A 19 8.83 -6.21 24.11
N TYR A 20 9.46 -6.32 22.95
CA TYR A 20 9.03 -7.12 21.84
C TYR A 20 9.14 -8.62 22.09
N ASN A 21 10.30 -9.11 22.58
CA ASN A 21 10.48 -10.51 22.96
C ASN A 21 9.47 -10.95 24.03
N GLU A 22 9.22 -10.10 25.03
CA GLU A 22 8.18 -10.34 26.05
C GLU A 22 6.77 -10.42 25.46
N ALA A 23 6.44 -9.52 24.51
CA ALA A 23 5.16 -9.54 23.82
C ALA A 23 5.00 -10.80 22.96
N ILE A 24 6.03 -11.21 22.22
CA ILE A 24 6.07 -12.46 21.44
C ILE A 24 5.80 -13.67 22.31
N VAL A 25 6.54 -13.84 23.41
CA VAL A 25 6.38 -14.99 24.31
C VAL A 25 4.94 -15.07 24.83
N SER A 26 4.35 -13.92 25.16
CA SER A 26 2.96 -13.84 25.67
C SER A 26 1.86 -14.05 24.62
N VAL A 27 2.18 -13.93 23.32
CA VAL A 27 1.24 -14.13 22.21
C VAL A 27 1.36 -15.54 21.66
N VAL A 28 2.59 -16.05 21.53
CA VAL A 28 2.89 -17.39 21.02
C VAL A 28 2.54 -18.49 22.03
N SER A 29 2.59 -18.21 23.34
CA SER A 29 2.17 -19.17 24.37
C SER A 29 0.67 -19.51 24.34
N ASP A 30 -0.16 -18.59 23.84
CA ASP A 30 -1.63 -18.68 23.94
C ASP A 30 -2.33 -18.88 22.58
N ALA A 31 -1.61 -18.78 21.46
CA ALA A 31 -2.20 -18.88 20.12
C ALA A 31 -2.08 -20.32 19.57
N PRO A 32 -3.17 -20.96 19.10
CA PRO A 32 -3.04 -22.15 18.28
C PRO A 32 -2.21 -21.81 17.04
N LYS A 33 -1.22 -22.66 16.75
CA LYS A 33 -0.26 -22.49 15.66
C LYS A 33 -1.00 -22.07 14.38
N SER A 34 -0.66 -20.88 13.85
CA SER A 34 -0.88 -20.39 12.48
C SER A 34 -1.99 -19.39 12.14
N VAL A 35 -2.89 -18.94 13.03
CA VAL A 35 -3.85 -17.88 12.64
C VAL A 35 -4.16 -16.92 13.78
N VAL A 36 -3.83 -15.64 13.62
CA VAL A 36 -4.34 -14.57 14.48
C VAL A 36 -5.75 -14.22 13.99
N ASP A 37 -6.77 -14.68 14.72
CA ASP A 37 -8.16 -14.31 14.49
C ASP A 37 -8.39 -12.85 14.92
N PHE A 38 -8.75 -11.97 13.99
CA PHE A 38 -9.05 -10.56 14.27
C PHE A 38 -10.35 -10.34 15.06
N ASN A 39 -11.19 -11.38 15.24
CA ASN A 39 -12.29 -11.35 16.21
C ASN A 39 -11.81 -11.64 17.63
N ASN A 40 -10.54 -12.00 17.81
CA ASN A 40 -9.94 -12.20 19.12
C ASN A 40 -9.59 -10.84 19.74
N VAL A 41 -10.57 -10.25 20.42
CA VAL A 41 -10.45 -9.01 21.20
C VAL A 41 -9.25 -9.05 22.17
N ALA A 42 -8.82 -10.24 22.65
CA ALA A 42 -7.64 -10.36 23.48
C ALA A 42 -6.33 -10.12 22.71
N ALA A 43 -6.23 -10.59 21.46
CA ALA A 43 -5.08 -10.33 20.58
C ALA A 43 -4.98 -8.83 20.23
N LEU A 44 -6.10 -8.20 19.87
CA LEU A 44 -6.15 -6.75 19.60
C LEU A 44 -5.78 -5.92 20.85
N LYS A 45 -6.28 -6.30 22.03
CA LYS A 45 -5.88 -5.66 23.30
C LYS A 45 -4.40 -5.85 23.62
N LYS A 46 -3.81 -7.00 23.28
CA LYS A 46 -2.37 -7.27 23.46
C LYS A 46 -1.52 -6.42 22.48
N GLY A 47 -1.94 -6.30 21.22
CA GLY A 47 -1.31 -5.40 20.24
C GLY A 47 -1.34 -3.93 20.66
N GLN A 48 -2.49 -3.43 21.14
CA GLN A 48 -2.60 -2.08 21.71
C GLN A 48 -1.73 -1.88 22.97
N ARG A 49 -1.55 -2.92 23.79
CA ARG A 49 -0.63 -2.86 24.95
C ARG A 49 0.83 -2.75 24.51
N TYR A 50 1.21 -3.43 23.43
CA TYR A 50 2.54 -3.33 22.85
C TYR A 50 2.83 -1.90 22.36
N ILE A 51 1.95 -1.33 21.52
CA ILE A 51 2.09 0.05 20.99
C ILE A 51 2.22 1.05 22.15
N ARG A 52 1.35 0.95 23.15
CA ARG A 52 1.42 1.80 24.36
C ARG A 52 2.71 1.62 25.16
N LYS A 53 3.33 0.43 25.14
CA LYS A 53 4.57 0.15 25.88
C LYS A 53 5.80 0.67 25.12
N THR A 54 5.83 0.51 23.79
CA THR A 54 6.89 1.08 22.93
C THR A 54 6.87 2.61 22.97
N ASP A 55 5.69 3.23 22.87
CA ASP A 55 5.53 4.68 23.02
C ASP A 55 6.01 5.17 24.38
N LEU A 56 5.71 4.41 25.44
CA LEU A 56 6.15 4.76 26.77
C LEU A 56 7.68 4.69 26.90
N ILE A 57 8.30 3.64 26.35
CA ILE A 57 9.77 3.46 26.35
C ILE A 57 10.42 4.62 25.59
N PHE A 58 9.91 4.93 24.40
CA PHE A 58 10.42 5.99 23.56
C PHE A 58 10.30 7.37 24.21
N ASN A 59 9.11 7.75 24.70
CA ASN A 59 8.90 9.04 25.39
C ASN A 59 9.78 9.18 26.64
N LYS A 60 10.01 8.08 27.37
CA LYS A 60 10.93 8.06 28.52
C LYS A 60 12.39 8.27 28.11
N ALA A 61 12.81 7.70 26.99
CA ALA A 61 14.18 7.82 26.50
C ALA A 61 14.43 9.23 25.98
N ILE A 62 13.49 9.80 25.23
CA ILE A 62 13.54 11.20 24.78
C ILE A 62 13.60 12.16 25.97
N SER A 63 12.75 11.95 26.99
CA SER A 63 12.81 12.77 28.20
C SER A 63 14.16 12.66 28.93
N ALA A 64 14.79 11.48 28.93
CA ALA A 64 16.11 11.31 29.53
C ALA A 64 17.20 12.03 28.71
N LEU A 65 17.16 11.91 27.38
CA LEU A 65 18.06 12.62 26.48
C LEU A 65 18.02 14.14 26.73
N PHE A 66 16.82 14.73 26.74
CA PHE A 66 16.71 16.18 26.95
C PHE A 66 17.11 16.61 28.37
N LEU A 67 16.90 15.77 29.39
CA LEU A 67 17.42 16.06 30.73
C LEU A 67 18.95 16.19 30.71
N GLU A 68 19.64 15.23 30.09
CA GLU A 68 21.10 15.25 29.97
C GLU A 68 21.58 16.48 29.19
N LEU A 69 20.93 16.80 28.08
CA LEU A 69 21.26 17.98 27.28
C LEU A 69 21.07 19.30 28.04
N PHE A 70 19.99 19.44 28.82
CA PHE A 70 19.79 20.62 29.66
C PHE A 70 20.85 20.72 30.77
N VAL A 71 21.21 19.59 31.39
CA VAL A 71 22.26 19.54 32.41
C VAL A 71 23.64 19.89 31.80
N GLU A 72 23.95 19.41 30.59
CA GLU A 72 25.17 19.77 29.85
C GLU A 72 25.25 21.30 29.59
N GLN A 73 24.11 21.96 29.37
CA GLN A 73 24.03 23.42 29.22
C GLN A 73 24.03 24.19 30.56
N GLY A 74 24.10 23.50 31.70
CA GLY A 74 24.06 24.11 33.03
C GLY A 74 22.65 24.55 33.49
N VAL A 75 21.60 24.15 32.78
CA VAL A 75 20.20 24.44 33.13
C VAL A 75 19.73 23.48 34.22
N ARG A 76 19.09 24.00 35.28
CA ARG A 76 18.55 23.14 36.33
C ARG A 76 17.27 22.48 35.85
N CYS A 77 17.39 21.20 35.51
CA CYS A 77 16.29 20.38 35.02
C CYS A 77 16.12 19.12 35.88
N THR A 78 14.88 18.73 36.16
CA THR A 78 14.58 17.50 36.91
C THR A 78 13.49 16.69 36.23
N ARG A 79 13.60 15.36 36.29
CA ARG A 79 12.56 14.47 35.78
C ARG A 79 11.44 14.36 36.80
N GLN A 80 10.20 14.55 36.36
CA GLN A 80 9.05 14.42 37.24
C GLN A 80 8.55 12.97 37.33
N PRO A 81 8.01 12.55 38.49
CA PRO A 81 7.38 11.24 38.65
C PRO A 81 6.03 11.12 37.91
N ASP A 82 5.45 12.24 37.49
CA ASP A 82 4.08 12.27 36.98
C ASP A 82 3.90 11.37 35.75
N SER A 83 2.88 10.53 35.84
CA SER A 83 2.38 9.60 34.82
C SER A 83 3.46 8.86 33.99
N LYS A 84 4.46 8.28 34.66
CA LYS A 84 5.46 7.34 34.12
C LYS A 84 6.73 7.99 33.52
N GLY A 85 7.17 9.16 33.99
CA GLY A 85 8.51 9.69 33.68
C GLY A 85 8.68 10.25 32.27
N ARG A 86 7.63 10.89 31.74
CA ARG A 86 7.61 11.48 30.38
C ARG A 86 7.74 13.02 30.40
N SER A 87 8.00 13.59 31.58
CA SER A 87 7.98 15.03 31.80
C SER A 87 9.26 15.49 32.46
N LEU A 88 9.70 16.69 32.07
CA LEU A 88 10.81 17.42 32.66
C LEU A 88 10.29 18.71 33.29
N LEU A 89 10.83 19.08 34.45
CA LEU A 89 10.68 20.41 35.02
C LEU A 89 11.97 21.18 34.74
N VAL A 90 11.87 22.22 33.92
CA VAL A 90 12.94 23.20 33.74
C VAL A 90 12.76 24.26 34.84
N CYS A 91 13.55 24.12 35.91
CA CYS A 91 13.35 24.85 37.16
C CYS A 91 13.51 26.36 36.97
N ASP A 92 14.46 26.76 36.11
CA ASP A 92 14.78 28.17 35.86
C ASP A 92 13.63 28.89 35.12
N GLU A 93 12.84 28.16 34.33
CA GLU A 93 11.67 28.69 33.59
C GLU A 93 10.36 28.53 34.35
N LYS A 94 10.35 27.76 35.45
CA LYS A 94 9.11 27.25 36.07
C LYS A 94 8.16 26.68 35.01
N ASN A 95 8.70 25.86 34.11
CA ASN A 95 7.96 25.29 32.99
C ASN A 95 8.13 23.77 32.93
N TYR A 96 7.01 23.06 32.77
CA TYR A 96 6.99 21.62 32.55
C TYR A 96 7.04 21.31 31.06
N LYS A 97 8.00 20.48 30.63
CA LYS A 97 8.08 19.94 29.27
C LYS A 97 7.54 18.52 29.28
N HIS A 98 6.44 18.27 28.60
CA HIS A 98 5.79 16.96 28.51
C HIS A 98 6.00 16.37 27.11
N PHE A 99 6.60 15.18 27.02
CA PHE A 99 6.82 14.49 25.74
C PHE A 99 5.66 13.55 25.44
N ILE A 100 4.99 13.78 24.31
CA ILE A 100 3.81 13.02 23.89
C ILE A 100 3.93 12.53 22.44
N SER A 101 3.62 11.26 22.22
CA SER A 101 3.38 10.69 20.89
C SER A 101 1.89 10.75 20.59
N LEU A 102 1.52 11.26 19.40
CA LEU A 102 0.15 11.20 18.92
C LEU A 102 0.06 10.02 17.94
N GLU A 103 -0.60 8.93 18.35
CA GLU A 103 -0.90 7.83 17.45
C GLU A 103 -1.79 8.35 16.29
N GLN A 104 -1.30 8.26 15.06
CA GLN A 104 -2.11 8.41 13.85
C GLN A 104 -3.13 7.27 13.82
N THR A 105 -4.27 7.41 14.50
CA THR A 105 -5.52 6.71 14.16
C THR A 105 -6.66 7.13 15.09
N VAL A 106 -7.71 7.68 14.46
CA VAL A 106 -9.11 7.67 14.91
C VAL A 106 -9.40 8.48 16.17
N THR A 107 -9.96 9.67 15.93
CA THR A 107 -10.60 10.57 16.89
C THR A 107 -9.71 11.05 18.03
N PHE A 108 -9.65 12.38 18.18
CA PHE A 108 -9.09 13.11 19.33
C PHE A 108 -9.01 12.21 20.56
N PRO A 109 -7.82 11.85 21.03
CA PRO A 109 -7.76 10.79 21.99
C PRO A 109 -8.43 11.32 23.26
N LYS A 110 -9.46 10.60 23.73
CA LYS A 110 -10.07 10.82 25.05
C LYS A 110 -9.05 10.38 26.11
N VAL A 111 -7.86 10.99 26.11
CA VAL A 111 -6.80 10.61 27.03
C VAL A 111 -7.13 11.21 28.39
N PRO A 112 -7.00 10.45 29.47
CA PRO A 112 -7.21 10.95 30.84
C PRO A 112 -6.47 12.27 31.14
N TRP A 113 -5.29 12.50 30.56
CA TRP A 113 -4.54 13.73 30.77
C TRP A 113 -5.22 14.99 30.19
N TYR A 114 -6.03 14.88 29.12
CA TYR A 114 -6.83 16.01 28.63
C TYR A 114 -8.04 16.33 29.53
N ARG A 115 -8.52 15.37 30.32
CA ARG A 115 -9.50 15.65 31.39
C ARG A 115 -8.84 16.27 32.62
N GLU A 116 -7.56 15.99 32.86
CA GLU A 116 -6.74 16.66 33.88
C GLU A 116 -6.27 18.06 33.45
N PHE A 117 -6.08 18.28 32.14
CA PHE A 117 -5.77 19.56 31.48
C PHE A 117 -6.73 20.70 31.87
N ASN A 118 -8.02 20.39 32.06
CA ASN A 118 -9.03 21.37 32.48
C ASN A 118 -9.16 21.52 34.01
N LYS A 119 -8.53 20.66 34.81
CA LYS A 119 -8.67 20.65 36.28
C LYS A 119 -7.56 21.40 37.01
N ASN A 120 -6.35 21.50 36.45
CA ASN A 120 -5.22 22.17 37.09
C ASN A 120 -5.13 23.67 36.76
N LYS A 121 -6.12 24.45 37.21
CA LYS A 121 -6.12 25.94 37.11
C LYS A 121 -5.28 26.64 38.19
N GLN A 122 -4.55 25.92 39.04
CA GLN A 122 -3.93 26.47 40.26
C GLN A 122 -2.39 26.27 40.40
N SER A 123 -1.64 25.96 39.33
CA SER A 123 -0.16 25.96 39.42
C SER A 123 0.43 27.28 38.88
N ASP A 124 1.52 27.73 39.52
CA ASP A 124 2.37 28.85 39.07
C ASP A 124 3.28 28.49 37.88
N TYR A 125 3.14 27.29 37.34
CA TYR A 125 3.99 26.73 36.29
C TYR A 125 3.28 26.75 34.94
N SER A 126 4.03 27.06 33.89
CA SER A 126 3.55 26.90 32.50
C SER A 126 3.85 25.49 31.98
N ASN A 127 3.12 25.03 30.97
CA ASN A 127 3.33 23.69 30.40
C ASN A 127 3.61 23.80 28.90
N THR A 128 4.69 23.15 28.46
CA THR A 128 5.02 22.93 27.06
C THR A 128 4.85 21.45 26.74
N TYR A 129 4.02 21.13 25.76
CA TYR A 129 3.81 19.79 25.26
C TYR A 129 4.62 19.62 23.98
N VAL A 130 5.68 18.83 24.07
CA VAL A 130 6.54 18.48 22.95
C VAL A 130 5.91 17.29 22.24
N VAL A 131 5.39 17.54 21.05
CA VAL A 131 4.58 16.59 20.29
C VAL A 131 5.44 15.91 19.24
N LEU A 132 5.41 14.58 19.25
CA LEU A 132 5.92 13.77 18.17
C LEU A 132 4.82 13.57 17.12
N VAL A 133 4.99 14.26 16.00
CA VAL A 133 4.16 14.16 14.81
C VAL A 133 5.06 13.93 13.60
N GLU A 134 4.50 13.30 12.58
CA GLU A 134 5.14 13.23 11.27
C GLU A 134 5.40 14.65 10.74
N ASN A 135 6.56 14.86 10.14
CA ASN A 135 6.91 16.14 9.52
C ASN A 135 6.14 16.28 8.19
N SER A 136 4.87 16.63 8.31
CA SER A 136 3.92 16.81 7.22
C SER A 136 3.02 18.02 7.47
N ASN A 137 2.45 18.56 6.40
CA ASN A 137 1.46 19.66 6.49
C ASN A 137 0.30 19.32 7.44
N GLU A 138 -0.08 18.04 7.51
CA GLU A 138 -1.16 17.57 8.39
C GLU A 138 -0.75 17.61 9.87
N GLY A 139 0.52 17.27 10.18
CA GLY A 139 1.10 17.38 11.52
C GLY A 139 1.16 18.83 12.01
N GLU A 140 1.57 19.77 11.15
CA GLU A 140 1.61 21.20 11.48
C GLU A 140 0.22 21.79 11.74
N VAL A 141 -0.75 21.43 10.89
CA VAL A 141 -2.16 21.84 11.07
C VAL A 141 -2.72 21.29 12.39
N LEU A 142 -2.36 20.06 12.76
CA LEU A 142 -2.77 19.46 14.03
C LEU A 142 -2.23 20.24 15.24
N VAL A 143 -0.94 20.57 15.25
CA VAL A 143 -0.31 21.35 16.33
C VAL A 143 -0.90 22.76 16.42
N SER A 144 -1.13 23.41 15.29
CA SER A 144 -1.76 24.73 15.21
C SER A 144 -3.19 24.71 15.79
N ASN A 145 -3.97 23.68 15.44
CA ASN A 145 -5.32 23.50 15.98
C ASN A 145 -5.32 23.25 17.49
N MET A 146 -4.36 22.49 18.01
CA MET A 146 -4.22 22.29 19.45
C MET A 146 -3.95 23.63 20.16
N ASN A 147 -2.96 24.39 19.69
CA ASN A 147 -2.63 25.70 20.26
C ASN A 147 -3.83 26.67 20.28
N ASN A 148 -4.62 26.70 19.20
CA ASN A 148 -5.81 27.53 19.10
C ASN A 148 -6.92 27.16 20.10
N GLN A 149 -6.94 25.90 20.57
CA GLN A 149 -7.98 25.38 21.48
C GLN A 149 -7.53 25.37 22.95
N THR A 150 -6.29 25.75 23.25
CA THR A 150 -5.70 25.60 24.58
C THR A 150 -5.56 26.92 25.34
N ALA A 151 -5.62 26.84 26.67
CA ALA A 151 -5.43 28.00 27.54
C ALA A 151 -4.02 28.60 27.37
N SER A 152 -3.89 29.91 27.58
CA SER A 152 -2.64 30.69 27.35
C SER A 152 -1.38 30.21 28.09
N ARG A 153 -1.52 29.32 29.09
CA ARG A 153 -0.39 28.76 29.85
C ARG A 153 0.14 27.43 29.29
N ASN A 154 -0.52 26.88 28.28
CA ASN A 154 -0.18 25.60 27.67
C ASN A 154 0.20 25.83 26.21
N VAL A 155 1.37 25.34 25.81
CA VAL A 155 1.89 25.49 24.43
C VAL A 155 2.23 24.13 23.87
N PHE A 156 1.79 23.84 22.66
CA PHE A 156 2.15 22.65 21.89
C PHE A 156 3.21 23.04 20.86
N ILE A 157 4.29 22.27 20.81
CA ILE A 157 5.42 22.49 19.92
C ILE A 157 5.86 21.15 19.34
N THR A 158 6.31 21.12 18.08
CA THR A 158 6.87 19.89 17.51
C THR A 158 8.19 19.53 18.18
N LEU A 159 8.59 18.26 18.12
CA LEU A 159 9.91 17.84 18.58
C LEU A 159 11.04 18.57 17.83
N GLU A 160 10.86 18.83 16.53
CA GLU A 160 11.80 19.59 15.71
C GLU A 160 11.98 21.00 16.24
N ASP A 161 10.88 21.77 16.32
CA ASP A 161 10.91 23.17 16.75
C ASP A 161 11.45 23.30 18.17
N PHE A 162 11.07 22.37 19.07
CA PHE A 162 11.60 22.33 20.43
C PHE A 162 13.12 22.11 20.42
N THR A 163 13.61 21.15 19.64
CA THR A 163 15.06 20.87 19.59
C THR A 163 15.82 22.06 19.03
N ILE A 164 15.33 22.66 17.94
CA ILE A 164 15.93 23.82 17.30
C ILE A 164 15.95 25.03 18.25
N GLN A 165 14.84 25.28 18.96
CA GLN A 165 14.70 26.42 19.87
C GLN A 165 15.71 26.39 21.02
N TYR A 166 15.94 25.22 21.64
CA TYR A 166 16.76 25.12 22.85
C TYR A 166 18.21 24.68 22.59
N PHE A 167 18.46 23.97 21.49
CA PHE A 167 19.75 23.33 21.23
C PHE A 167 20.30 23.59 19.82
N GLY A 168 19.53 24.26 18.96
CA GLY A 168 19.94 24.66 17.62
C GLY A 168 19.76 23.58 16.55
N ARG A 169 19.85 24.02 15.28
CA ARG A 169 19.59 23.17 14.10
C ARG A 169 20.51 21.96 13.99
N LYS A 170 21.78 22.12 14.34
CA LYS A 170 22.77 21.03 14.27
C LYS A 170 22.35 19.82 15.12
N LEU A 171 21.85 20.03 16.35
CA LEU A 171 21.41 18.93 17.19
C LEU A 171 20.19 18.23 16.60
N TRP A 172 19.27 19.01 16.02
CA TRP A 172 18.11 18.43 15.34
C TRP A 172 18.53 17.55 14.17
N ASP A 173 19.46 17.99 13.33
CA ASP A 173 19.93 17.20 12.19
C ASP A 173 20.56 15.87 12.66
N ASP A 174 21.36 15.90 13.74
CA ASP A 174 21.93 14.68 14.36
C ASP A 174 20.84 13.77 14.94
N LEU A 175 19.84 14.33 15.65
CA LEU A 175 18.72 13.57 16.21
C LEU A 175 17.81 12.99 15.12
N ALA A 176 17.54 13.73 14.05
CA ALA A 176 16.73 13.28 12.93
C ALA A 176 17.41 12.10 12.20
N SER A 177 18.73 12.16 12.03
CA SER A 177 19.51 11.03 11.52
C SER A 177 19.37 9.80 12.43
N ALA A 178 19.55 10.01 13.74
CA ALA A 178 19.39 8.95 14.74
C ALA A 178 17.98 8.33 14.71
N LEU A 179 16.92 9.15 14.60
CA LEU A 179 15.55 8.66 14.50
C LEU A 179 15.31 7.82 13.23
N LYS A 180 15.94 8.18 12.12
CA LYS A 180 15.88 7.40 10.87
C LYS A 180 16.62 6.06 10.99
N ASP A 181 17.75 6.05 11.67
CA ASP A 181 18.49 4.81 11.97
C ASP A 181 17.67 3.90 12.90
N LEU A 182 17.00 4.48 13.90
CA LEU A 182 16.09 3.77 14.79
C LEU A 182 14.89 3.19 14.04
N GLU A 183 14.27 3.96 13.15
CA GLU A 183 13.17 3.48 12.30
C GLU A 183 13.65 2.27 11.48
N SER A 184 14.80 2.40 10.81
CA SER A 184 15.42 1.33 10.03
C SER A 184 15.69 0.08 10.89
N ALA A 185 16.27 0.23 12.08
CA ALA A 185 16.50 -0.87 13.01
C ALA A 185 15.19 -1.50 13.52
N SER A 186 14.16 -0.68 13.75
CA SER A 186 12.85 -1.17 14.24
C SER A 186 12.12 -2.03 13.21
N THR A 187 12.32 -1.79 11.91
CA THR A 187 11.72 -2.62 10.85
C THR A 187 12.20 -4.07 10.90
N TRP A 188 13.47 -4.31 11.24
CA TRP A 188 14.02 -5.65 11.46
C TRP A 188 13.37 -6.38 12.63
N HIS A 189 12.99 -5.62 13.65
CA HIS A 189 12.27 -6.13 14.81
C HIS A 189 10.75 -6.03 14.65
N LYS A 190 10.20 -5.85 13.45
CA LYS A 190 8.75 -5.80 13.21
C LYS A 190 8.26 -7.08 12.53
N TRP A 191 7.88 -8.11 13.31
CA TRP A 191 7.31 -9.38 12.80
C TRP A 191 5.83 -9.36 12.44
N PHE A 192 5.07 -8.35 12.87
CA PHE A 192 3.66 -8.21 12.53
C PHE A 192 3.41 -6.85 11.91
N ASP A 193 2.51 -6.83 10.94
CA ASP A 193 2.03 -5.60 10.34
C ASP A 193 0.50 -5.66 10.26
N LEU A 194 -0.14 -4.49 10.30
CA LEU A 194 -1.58 -4.43 10.12
C LEU A 194 -1.85 -4.51 8.62
N ALA A 195 -2.42 -5.63 8.19
CA ALA A 195 -2.87 -5.81 6.82
C ALA A 195 -4.19 -5.07 6.62
N GLU A 196 -4.22 -4.12 5.69
CA GLU A 196 -5.45 -3.43 5.33
C GLU A 196 -6.38 -4.40 4.57
N VAL A 197 -7.61 -4.52 5.06
CA VAL A 197 -8.67 -5.29 4.41
C VAL A 197 -9.43 -4.39 3.45
N CYS A 198 -9.70 -4.88 2.24
CA CYS A 198 -10.52 -4.18 1.26
C CYS A 198 -12.00 -4.19 1.67
N THR A 199 -12.37 -3.31 2.61
CA THR A 199 -13.76 -3.07 3.01
C THR A 199 -14.52 -2.32 1.93
N LYS A 200 -15.85 -2.21 2.03
CA LYS A 200 -16.65 -1.41 1.09
C LYS A 200 -16.18 0.06 1.03
N ALA A 201 -15.81 0.64 2.17
CA ALA A 201 -15.31 2.02 2.23
C ALA A 201 -13.93 2.15 1.56
N ASN A 202 -12.99 1.27 1.89
CA ASN A 202 -11.66 1.29 1.31
C ASN A 202 -11.69 0.98 -0.19
N ARG A 203 -12.61 0.13 -0.63
CA ARG A 203 -12.84 -0.15 -2.05
C ARG A 203 -13.22 1.12 -2.82
N GLN A 204 -14.08 1.99 -2.25
CA GLN A 204 -14.47 3.24 -2.90
C GLN A 204 -13.28 4.20 -3.03
N ILE A 205 -12.53 4.40 -1.94
CA ILE A 205 -11.33 5.25 -1.95
C ILE A 205 -10.30 4.73 -2.96
N PHE A 206 -10.03 3.43 -2.94
CA PHE A 206 -9.08 2.80 -3.84
C PHE A 206 -9.54 2.87 -5.31
N SER A 207 -10.85 2.75 -5.56
CA SER A 207 -11.39 2.90 -6.92
C SER A 207 -11.16 4.31 -7.48
N GLN A 208 -11.29 5.34 -6.64
CA GLN A 208 -10.99 6.71 -7.05
C GLN A 208 -9.51 6.89 -7.37
N GLN A 209 -8.62 6.41 -6.49
CA GLN A 209 -7.17 6.46 -6.71
C GLN A 209 -6.76 5.75 -8.01
N LEU A 210 -7.30 4.54 -8.23
CA LEU A 210 -7.01 3.78 -9.43
C LEU A 210 -7.59 4.43 -10.69
N THR A 211 -8.75 5.10 -10.58
CA THR A 211 -9.31 5.89 -11.69
C THR A 211 -8.35 7.00 -12.12
N ASP A 212 -7.83 7.76 -11.17
CA ASP A 212 -6.90 8.86 -11.47
C ASP A 212 -5.60 8.32 -12.08
N GLU A 213 -5.10 7.18 -11.58
CA GLU A 213 -3.93 6.51 -12.15
C GLU A 213 -4.17 6.02 -13.57
N LEU A 214 -5.31 5.36 -13.85
CA LEU A 214 -5.64 4.88 -15.18
C LEU A 214 -5.77 6.02 -16.21
N ARG A 215 -6.20 7.21 -15.78
CA ARG A 215 -6.30 8.38 -16.68
C ARG A 215 -4.95 9.03 -16.96
N THR A 216 -4.04 8.99 -16.00
CA THR A 216 -2.73 9.66 -16.07
C THR A 216 -1.61 8.73 -16.52
N PHE A 217 -1.90 7.42 -16.66
CA PHE A 217 -0.93 6.44 -17.12
C PHE A 217 -0.43 6.75 -18.54
N ASP A 218 0.90 6.70 -18.72
CA ASP A 218 1.56 7.04 -19.98
C ASP A 218 1.51 5.86 -20.97
N TYR A 219 0.32 5.65 -21.54
CA TYR A 219 0.09 4.59 -22.53
C TYR A 219 0.93 4.75 -23.79
N GLU A 220 1.21 5.99 -24.22
CA GLU A 220 2.03 6.25 -25.41
C GLU A 220 3.47 5.77 -25.21
N LYS A 221 4.06 6.04 -24.03
CA LYS A 221 5.39 5.53 -23.68
C LYS A 221 5.44 4.01 -23.67
N GLU A 222 4.44 3.35 -23.11
CA GLU A 222 4.41 1.88 -23.10
C GLU A 222 4.18 1.30 -24.51
N CYS A 223 3.37 1.96 -25.36
CA CYS A 223 3.25 1.61 -26.78
C CYS A 223 4.61 1.63 -27.50
N VAL A 224 5.42 2.66 -27.27
CA VAL A 224 6.78 2.75 -27.83
C VAL A 224 7.67 1.62 -27.29
N ARG A 225 7.60 1.35 -25.98
CA ARG A 225 8.39 0.30 -25.33
C ARG A 225 8.13 -1.09 -25.92
N TYR A 226 6.90 -1.39 -26.30
CA TYR A 226 6.50 -2.69 -26.84
C TYR A 226 6.37 -2.74 -28.36
N ASP A 227 6.85 -1.72 -29.07
CA ASP A 227 6.81 -1.63 -30.54
C ASP A 227 5.38 -1.70 -31.12
N LEU A 228 4.44 -1.04 -30.43
CA LEU A 228 3.03 -0.90 -30.81
C LEU A 228 2.68 0.53 -31.25
N SER A 229 3.67 1.40 -31.45
CA SER A 229 3.45 2.81 -31.79
C SER A 229 3.03 2.97 -33.25
N ASN A 230 1.72 2.97 -33.49
CA ASN A 230 1.14 3.38 -34.78
C ASN A 230 -0.12 4.24 -34.59
N SER A 231 -0.62 4.83 -35.67
CA SER A 231 -1.79 5.71 -35.64
C SER A 231 -3.06 5.03 -35.14
N ALA A 232 -3.22 3.72 -35.39
CA ALA A 232 -4.38 2.96 -34.91
C ALA A 232 -4.33 2.80 -33.38
N PHE A 233 -3.21 2.40 -32.80
CA PHE A 233 -3.07 2.30 -31.33
C PHE A 233 -3.26 3.64 -30.64
N LYS A 234 -2.78 4.74 -31.23
CA LYS A 234 -3.04 6.09 -30.70
C LYS A 234 -4.54 6.42 -30.68
N ALA A 235 -5.26 6.08 -31.74
CA ALA A 235 -6.71 6.27 -31.80
C ALA A 235 -7.45 5.43 -30.75
N LEU A 236 -6.98 4.22 -30.45
CA LEU A 236 -7.55 3.36 -29.42
C LEU A 236 -7.33 3.92 -28.01
N ILE A 237 -6.14 4.45 -27.71
CA ILE A 237 -5.85 5.11 -26.44
C ILE A 237 -6.80 6.30 -26.24
N ASN A 238 -6.96 7.14 -27.27
CA ASN A 238 -7.90 8.26 -27.21
C ASN A 238 -9.33 7.77 -26.98
N THR A 239 -9.77 6.74 -27.72
CA THR A 239 -11.10 6.16 -27.55
C THR A 239 -11.32 5.63 -26.13
N TYR A 240 -10.34 4.90 -25.59
CA TYR A 240 -10.38 4.36 -24.23
C TYR A 240 -10.53 5.46 -23.16
N LEU A 241 -9.83 6.56 -23.32
CA LEU A 241 -9.87 7.70 -22.39
C LEU A 241 -11.14 8.54 -22.58
N GLU A 242 -11.51 8.86 -23.81
CA GLU A 242 -12.67 9.71 -24.14
C GLU A 242 -14.01 9.02 -23.82
N GLN A 243 -14.13 7.73 -24.10
CA GLN A 243 -15.32 6.94 -23.77
C GLN A 243 -15.30 6.40 -22.34
N GLU A 244 -14.21 6.65 -21.61
CA GLU A 244 -14.02 6.20 -20.23
C GLU A 244 -14.22 4.68 -20.04
N THR A 245 -13.84 3.87 -21.04
CA THR A 245 -14.05 2.41 -20.97
C THR A 245 -13.22 1.74 -19.88
N TYR A 246 -12.20 2.43 -19.35
CA TYR A 246 -11.52 2.08 -18.10
C TYR A 246 -12.47 1.88 -16.91
N LYS A 247 -13.67 2.47 -16.92
CA LYS A 247 -14.66 2.26 -15.86
C LYS A 247 -15.10 0.79 -15.72
N LEU A 248 -14.90 -0.03 -16.77
CA LEU A 248 -15.14 -1.48 -16.72
C LEU A 248 -14.31 -2.20 -15.65
N PHE A 249 -13.15 -1.66 -15.25
CA PHE A 249 -12.35 -2.21 -14.14
C PHE A 249 -13.05 -2.18 -12.78
N PHE A 250 -14.12 -1.40 -12.65
CA PHE A 250 -14.89 -1.26 -11.40
C PHE A 250 -16.23 -2.00 -11.45
N SER A 251 -16.47 -2.76 -12.52
CA SER A 251 -17.67 -3.60 -12.66
C SER A 251 -17.64 -4.82 -11.73
N SER A 252 -18.72 -5.60 -11.75
CA SER A 252 -18.79 -6.92 -11.12
C SER A 252 -18.31 -8.05 -12.02
N ASP A 253 -17.77 -7.75 -13.21
CA ASP A 253 -17.27 -8.77 -14.12
C ASP A 253 -16.04 -9.49 -13.55
N ASP A 254 -15.91 -10.77 -13.86
CA ASP A 254 -14.85 -11.62 -13.32
C ASP A 254 -13.43 -11.08 -13.60
N PHE A 255 -13.20 -10.57 -14.81
CA PHE A 255 -11.91 -9.98 -15.20
C PHE A 255 -11.60 -8.73 -14.35
N ALA A 256 -12.60 -7.88 -14.11
CA ALA A 256 -12.48 -6.66 -13.33
C ALA A 256 -12.16 -6.98 -11.87
N MET A 257 -12.83 -7.96 -11.30
CA MET A 257 -12.57 -8.44 -9.94
C MET A 257 -11.15 -9.00 -9.77
N SER A 258 -10.66 -9.80 -10.73
CA SER A 258 -9.30 -10.34 -10.71
C SER A 258 -8.25 -9.23 -10.84
N PHE A 259 -8.45 -8.30 -11.78
CA PHE A 259 -7.57 -7.15 -11.97
C PHE A 259 -7.51 -6.26 -10.73
N PHE A 260 -8.67 -5.87 -10.19
CA PHE A 260 -8.78 -5.01 -9.01
C PHE A 260 -8.10 -5.64 -7.79
N SER A 261 -8.23 -6.96 -7.63
CA SER A 261 -7.55 -7.71 -6.56
C SER A 261 -6.03 -7.66 -6.71
N SER A 262 -5.51 -7.82 -7.93
CA SER A 262 -4.07 -7.67 -8.21
C SER A 262 -3.57 -6.25 -7.97
N GLU A 263 -4.32 -5.22 -8.39
CA GLU A 263 -3.96 -3.83 -8.12
C GLU A 263 -3.94 -3.53 -6.62
N TRP A 264 -4.91 -4.03 -5.86
CA TRP A 264 -4.91 -3.90 -4.41
C TRP A 264 -3.67 -4.54 -3.79
N LEU A 265 -3.35 -5.78 -4.20
CA LEU A 265 -2.20 -6.51 -3.68
C LEU A 265 -0.88 -5.84 -4.07
N TYR A 266 -0.78 -5.35 -5.30
CA TYR A 266 0.34 -4.56 -5.79
C TYR A 266 0.50 -3.30 -4.92
N LYS A 267 -0.51 -2.44 -4.81
CA LYS A 267 -0.36 -1.16 -4.10
C LYS A 267 -0.12 -1.32 -2.59
N LYS A 268 -0.60 -2.39 -1.96
CA LYS A 268 -0.51 -2.57 -0.49
C LYS A 268 0.63 -3.45 -0.01
N TYR A 269 1.06 -4.42 -0.81
CA TYR A 269 2.00 -5.46 -0.35
C TYR A 269 3.24 -5.62 -1.23
N PHE A 270 3.34 -4.90 -2.35
CA PHE A 270 4.43 -5.03 -3.31
C PHE A 270 5.79 -4.53 -2.82
N HIS A 271 5.81 -3.50 -1.96
CA HIS A 271 7.04 -2.90 -1.43
C HIS A 271 7.75 -3.75 -0.37
N LYS A 272 7.25 -4.95 -0.05
CA LYS A 272 7.87 -5.85 0.92
C LYS A 272 8.86 -6.78 0.18
N ASP A 273 10.11 -6.35 0.12
CA ASP A 273 11.19 -7.01 -0.65
C ASP A 273 11.46 -8.47 -0.27
N SER A 274 10.97 -8.93 0.89
CA SER A 274 11.21 -10.28 1.39
C SER A 274 10.27 -11.35 0.85
N LEU A 275 9.20 -11.00 0.11
CA LEU A 275 8.20 -11.97 -0.37
C LEU A 275 8.25 -12.17 -1.89
N GLU A 276 8.01 -13.44 -2.27
CA GLU A 276 7.79 -13.90 -3.63
C GLU A 276 6.48 -13.31 -4.18
N LYS A 277 6.50 -12.77 -5.41
CA LYS A 277 5.47 -11.87 -5.94
C LYS A 277 4.58 -12.51 -7.03
N THR A 278 4.69 -13.81 -7.28
CA THR A 278 3.87 -14.53 -8.29
C THR A 278 2.38 -14.38 -8.03
N TYR A 279 1.96 -14.25 -6.76
CA TYR A 279 0.54 -14.06 -6.41
C TYR A 279 -0.09 -12.79 -7.01
N VAL A 280 0.69 -11.71 -7.20
CA VAL A 280 0.20 -10.48 -7.84
C VAL A 280 0.01 -10.70 -9.33
N ILE A 281 1.02 -11.29 -9.97
CA ILE A 281 1.07 -11.55 -11.42
C ILE A 281 0.00 -12.55 -11.85
N LEU A 282 -0.24 -13.57 -11.04
CA LEU A 282 -1.30 -14.55 -11.21
C LEU A 282 -2.67 -13.90 -11.47
N GLY A 283 -3.02 -12.88 -10.69
CA GLY A 283 -4.29 -12.20 -10.86
C GLY A 283 -4.34 -11.33 -12.11
N TYR A 284 -3.23 -10.71 -12.54
CA TYR A 284 -3.18 -10.00 -13.83
C TYR A 284 -3.38 -10.96 -15.00
N LEU A 285 -2.65 -12.09 -15.02
CA LEU A 285 -2.79 -13.11 -16.06
C LEU A 285 -4.20 -13.69 -16.12
N LYS A 286 -4.78 -14.01 -14.95
CA LYS A 286 -6.16 -14.47 -14.84
C LYS A 286 -7.15 -13.43 -15.37
N SER A 287 -6.92 -12.16 -15.05
CA SER A 287 -7.79 -11.07 -15.52
C SER A 287 -7.77 -10.96 -17.06
N LEU A 288 -6.62 -11.10 -17.70
CA LEU A 288 -6.51 -11.07 -19.17
C LEU A 288 -7.21 -12.26 -19.82
N GLU A 289 -7.07 -13.46 -19.25
CA GLU A 289 -7.78 -14.65 -19.73
C GLU A 289 -9.31 -14.46 -19.64
N GLN A 290 -9.79 -13.92 -18.51
CA GLN A 290 -11.21 -13.62 -18.30
C GLN A 290 -11.71 -12.47 -19.19
N LEU A 291 -10.86 -11.50 -19.53
CA LEU A 291 -11.18 -10.45 -20.51
C LEU A 291 -11.41 -11.06 -21.90
N LEU A 292 -10.58 -12.01 -22.33
CA LEU A 292 -10.81 -12.70 -23.62
C LEU A 292 -12.11 -13.51 -23.60
N VAL A 293 -12.43 -14.18 -22.50
CA VAL A 293 -13.73 -14.85 -22.31
C VAL A 293 -14.88 -13.86 -22.48
N TYR A 294 -14.75 -12.66 -21.90
CA TYR A 294 -15.73 -11.59 -22.04
C TYR A 294 -15.88 -11.13 -23.50
N LEU A 295 -14.78 -10.92 -24.23
CA LEU A 295 -14.81 -10.53 -25.64
C LEU A 295 -15.50 -11.58 -26.52
N VAL A 296 -15.15 -12.84 -26.34
CA VAL A 296 -15.71 -13.95 -27.11
C VAL A 296 -17.21 -14.12 -26.84
N ARG A 297 -17.67 -13.93 -25.60
CA ARG A 297 -19.11 -13.89 -25.29
C ARG A 297 -19.80 -12.74 -26.00
N ARG A 298 -19.20 -11.54 -25.97
CA ARG A 298 -19.77 -10.34 -26.59
C ARG A 298 -19.84 -10.46 -28.12
N SER A 299 -18.83 -11.04 -28.77
CA SER A 299 -18.85 -11.26 -30.22
C SER A 299 -20.01 -12.15 -30.64
N CYS A 300 -20.34 -13.16 -29.85
CA CYS A 300 -21.40 -14.13 -30.17
C CYS A 300 -22.80 -13.60 -29.95
N GLN A 301 -22.99 -12.77 -28.91
CA GLN A 301 -24.25 -12.07 -28.69
C GLN A 301 -24.59 -11.12 -29.84
N ASN A 302 -23.59 -10.43 -30.41
CA ASN A 302 -23.79 -9.51 -31.52
C ASN A 302 -24.17 -10.20 -32.84
N ILE A 303 -23.79 -11.47 -33.02
CA ILE A 303 -24.04 -12.23 -34.26
C ILE A 303 -25.32 -13.09 -34.16
N GLY A 304 -25.86 -13.29 -32.94
CA GLY A 304 -27.07 -14.10 -32.72
C GLY A 304 -26.87 -15.59 -33.04
N ILE A 305 -25.63 -16.08 -33.01
CA ILE A 305 -25.25 -17.46 -33.33
C ILE A 305 -24.62 -18.12 -32.09
N SER A 306 -24.98 -19.38 -31.83
CA SER A 306 -24.25 -20.26 -30.91
C SER A 306 -22.83 -20.45 -31.44
N CYS A 307 -21.85 -19.79 -30.83
CA CYS A 307 -20.47 -19.88 -31.27
C CYS A 307 -19.79 -21.14 -30.74
N LEU A 308 -18.99 -21.74 -31.61
CA LEU A 308 -18.22 -22.92 -31.29
C LEU A 308 -16.73 -22.59 -31.41
N ILE A 309 -15.98 -22.86 -30.36
CA ILE A 309 -14.53 -22.64 -30.36
C ILE A 309 -13.83 -23.97 -30.53
N GLU A 310 -12.93 -24.04 -31.51
CA GLU A 310 -12.08 -25.21 -31.69
C GLU A 310 -11.05 -25.31 -30.56
N SER A 311 -11.20 -26.31 -29.69
CA SER A 311 -10.14 -26.67 -28.73
C SER A 311 -8.96 -27.34 -29.45
N LYS A 312 -7.74 -26.79 -29.30
CA LYS A 312 -6.49 -27.44 -29.75
C LYS A 312 -5.83 -28.22 -28.62
N ASN A 313 -5.14 -29.31 -28.96
CA ASN A 313 -4.27 -30.02 -28.00
C ASN A 313 -3.00 -29.20 -27.71
N ARG A 314 -2.38 -29.42 -26.53
CA ARG A 314 -1.13 -28.81 -26.02
C ARG A 314 0.10 -28.76 -26.97
N LYS A 315 0.03 -29.38 -28.16
CA LYS A 315 1.10 -29.40 -29.18
C LYS A 315 0.71 -28.70 -30.50
N GLY A 316 -0.40 -27.96 -30.54
CA GLY A 316 -0.82 -27.20 -31.73
C GLY A 316 -1.31 -28.04 -32.93
N LYS A 317 -1.26 -29.38 -32.86
CA LYS A 317 -1.87 -30.24 -33.88
C LYS A 317 -3.39 -30.17 -33.79
N LYS A 318 -4.06 -29.94 -34.93
CA LYS A 318 -5.51 -30.15 -35.10
C LYS A 318 -5.85 -31.53 -34.54
N LEU A 319 -6.81 -31.62 -33.60
CA LEU A 319 -7.42 -32.91 -33.33
C LEU A 319 -8.06 -33.40 -34.63
N ASN A 320 -8.07 -34.72 -34.85
CA ASN A 320 -8.85 -35.34 -35.92
C ASN A 320 -10.38 -35.11 -35.78
N LYS A 321 -10.82 -34.48 -34.68
CA LYS A 321 -12.12 -33.83 -34.50
C LYS A 321 -11.92 -32.60 -33.63
N ALA A 322 -12.01 -31.39 -34.20
CA ALA A 322 -12.13 -30.19 -33.37
C ALA A 322 -13.31 -30.39 -32.41
N LYS A 323 -13.10 -30.14 -31.12
CA LYS A 323 -14.22 -30.09 -30.18
C LYS A 323 -14.77 -28.69 -30.25
N GLU A 324 -15.96 -28.59 -30.82
CA GLU A 324 -16.81 -27.41 -30.75
C GLU A 324 -17.28 -27.26 -29.30
N ILE A 325 -16.81 -26.21 -28.63
CA ILE A 325 -17.25 -25.86 -27.28
C ILE A 325 -18.26 -24.73 -27.39
N ASP A 326 -19.47 -24.99 -26.92
CA ASP A 326 -20.53 -23.99 -26.74
C ASP A 326 -20.13 -23.00 -25.63
N ILE A 327 -20.22 -21.71 -25.92
CA ILE A 327 -19.88 -20.61 -25.00
C ILE A 327 -20.74 -20.61 -23.73
N ASP A 328 -21.98 -21.07 -23.83
CA ASP A 328 -22.91 -21.16 -22.70
C ASP A 328 -22.67 -22.42 -21.86
N SER A 329 -21.79 -23.32 -22.32
CA SER A 329 -21.42 -24.50 -21.55
C SER A 329 -20.37 -24.18 -20.48
N ASP A 330 -20.45 -24.86 -19.34
CA ASP A 330 -19.42 -24.80 -18.29
C ASP A 330 -18.01 -25.14 -18.82
N LYS A 331 -17.94 -25.92 -19.91
CA LYS A 331 -16.68 -26.30 -20.56
C LYS A 331 -15.99 -25.10 -21.22
N PHE A 332 -16.70 -24.04 -21.59
CA PHE A 332 -16.08 -22.85 -22.16
C PHE A 332 -15.11 -22.18 -21.20
N SER A 333 -15.44 -22.17 -19.90
CA SER A 333 -14.55 -21.65 -18.84
C SER A 333 -13.21 -22.38 -18.74
N SER A 334 -13.11 -23.61 -19.28
CA SER A 334 -11.88 -24.42 -19.34
C SER A 334 -11.10 -24.27 -20.65
N THR A 335 -11.54 -23.38 -21.54
CA THR A 335 -10.92 -23.15 -22.85
C THR A 335 -9.60 -22.41 -22.68
N GLU A 336 -8.51 -22.99 -23.19
CA GLU A 336 -7.18 -22.38 -23.10
C GLU A 336 -7.13 -21.05 -23.86
N LEU A 337 -6.42 -20.06 -23.31
CA LEU A 337 -6.14 -18.75 -23.92
C LEU A 337 -5.85 -18.81 -25.44
N GLY A 338 -5.01 -19.76 -25.86
CA GLY A 338 -4.64 -19.92 -27.28
C GLY A 338 -5.81 -20.26 -28.20
N SER A 339 -6.85 -20.93 -27.69
CA SER A 339 -8.06 -21.24 -28.46
C SER A 339 -8.95 -20.00 -28.62
N MET A 340 -9.05 -19.16 -27.58
CA MET A 340 -9.78 -17.88 -27.65
C MET A 340 -9.09 -16.90 -28.62
N ILE A 341 -7.76 -16.80 -28.56
CA ILE A 341 -6.98 -15.99 -29.48
C ILE A 341 -7.18 -16.48 -30.92
N HIS A 342 -7.14 -17.80 -31.14
CA HIS A 342 -7.38 -18.36 -32.47
C HIS A 342 -8.79 -18.06 -33.01
N TYR A 343 -9.81 -18.10 -32.14
CA TYR A 343 -11.17 -17.72 -32.48
C TYR A 343 -11.25 -16.25 -32.91
N LEU A 344 -10.66 -15.35 -32.13
CA LEU A 344 -10.64 -13.90 -32.43
C LEU A 344 -9.81 -13.53 -33.67
N ARG A 345 -8.91 -14.41 -34.14
CA ARG A 345 -8.18 -14.21 -35.40
C ARG A 345 -9.02 -14.46 -36.64
N GLN A 346 -10.11 -15.23 -36.55
CA GLN A 346 -10.93 -15.50 -37.73
C GLN A 346 -11.62 -14.21 -38.19
N PRO A 347 -11.52 -13.83 -39.48
CA PRO A 347 -12.08 -12.57 -39.99
C PRO A 347 -13.56 -12.37 -39.63
N GLU A 348 -14.36 -13.44 -39.65
CA GLU A 348 -15.78 -13.40 -39.27
C GLU A 348 -16.03 -12.97 -37.82
N ASN A 349 -15.07 -13.23 -36.91
CA ASN A 349 -15.20 -12.96 -35.47
C ASN A 349 -14.55 -11.64 -35.05
N GLN A 350 -13.84 -10.97 -35.96
CA GLN A 350 -13.15 -9.70 -35.67
C GLN A 350 -14.10 -8.51 -35.55
N GLN A 351 -15.40 -8.70 -35.79
CA GLN A 351 -16.43 -7.67 -35.66
C GLN A 351 -16.59 -7.13 -34.24
N VAL A 352 -16.03 -7.81 -33.23
CA VAL A 352 -15.95 -7.33 -31.84
C VAL A 352 -14.99 -6.17 -31.68
N PHE A 353 -14.04 -6.01 -32.59
CA PHE A 353 -13.07 -4.93 -32.59
C PHE A 353 -13.57 -3.76 -33.45
N ASN A 354 -13.23 -2.56 -33.03
CA ASN A 354 -13.55 -1.32 -33.70
C ASN A 354 -12.97 -1.32 -35.14
N LYS A 355 -13.76 -0.83 -36.10
CA LYS A 355 -13.39 -0.69 -37.52
C LYS A 355 -12.15 0.19 -37.74
N LEU A 356 -11.72 0.95 -36.73
CA LEU A 356 -10.46 1.69 -36.73
C LEU A 356 -9.23 0.76 -36.81
N LEU A 357 -9.37 -0.52 -36.46
CA LEU A 357 -8.28 -1.49 -36.57
C LEU A 357 -8.32 -2.23 -37.90
N ASP A 358 -7.21 -2.20 -38.61
CA ASP A 358 -6.99 -3.09 -39.75
C ASP A 358 -6.58 -4.50 -39.28
N LEU A 359 -6.64 -5.47 -40.20
CA LEU A 359 -6.26 -6.87 -39.94
C LEU A 359 -4.86 -7.00 -39.33
N THR A 360 -3.93 -6.15 -39.75
CA THR A 360 -2.55 -6.14 -39.26
C THR A 360 -2.51 -5.72 -37.78
N SER A 361 -3.20 -4.65 -37.41
CA SER A 361 -3.28 -4.15 -36.04
C SER A 361 -3.99 -5.13 -35.10
N ILE A 362 -5.05 -5.78 -35.57
CA ILE A 362 -5.73 -6.85 -34.81
C ILE A 362 -4.78 -8.02 -34.55
N ASN A 363 -4.02 -8.47 -35.56
CA ASN A 363 -3.07 -9.55 -35.37
C ASN A 363 -1.91 -9.16 -34.44
N MET A 364 -1.37 -7.94 -34.55
CA MET A 364 -0.35 -7.43 -33.63
C MET A 364 -0.86 -7.40 -32.18
N LEU A 365 -2.09 -6.95 -31.96
CA LEU A 365 -2.72 -6.98 -30.64
C LEU A 365 -2.85 -8.41 -30.11
N LEU A 366 -3.35 -9.33 -30.92
CA LEU A 366 -3.52 -10.73 -30.53
C LEU A 366 -2.20 -11.46 -30.30
N ASP A 367 -1.12 -11.12 -31.03
CA ASP A 367 0.24 -11.59 -30.78
C ASP A 367 0.81 -11.03 -29.48
N PHE A 368 0.56 -9.75 -29.21
CA PHE A 368 0.97 -9.10 -27.97
C PHE A 368 0.31 -9.75 -26.74
N ILE A 369 -0.99 -10.11 -26.86
CA ILE A 369 -1.75 -10.83 -25.83
C ILE A 369 -1.26 -12.28 -25.69
N ASP A 370 -1.03 -13.04 -26.78
CA ASP A 370 -0.55 -14.43 -26.70
C ASP A 370 0.85 -14.53 -26.08
N GLY A 371 1.71 -13.55 -26.38
CA GLY A 371 3.09 -13.53 -25.95
C GLY A 371 3.29 -13.36 -24.44
N GLN A 372 2.33 -12.72 -23.74
CA GLN A 372 2.45 -12.39 -22.32
C GLN A 372 2.22 -13.62 -21.42
N PRO A 373 1.04 -14.29 -21.43
CA PRO A 373 0.81 -15.44 -20.56
C PRO A 373 1.68 -16.64 -20.93
N ARG A 374 2.10 -16.80 -22.19
CA ARG A 374 3.00 -17.91 -22.57
C ARG A 374 4.38 -17.79 -21.94
N LYS A 375 5.01 -16.60 -21.99
CA LYS A 375 6.34 -16.40 -21.41
C LYS A 375 6.27 -16.45 -19.88
N GLU A 376 5.30 -15.78 -19.29
CA GLU A 376 5.16 -15.66 -17.84
C GLU A 376 4.70 -16.97 -17.18
N ARG A 377 3.72 -17.69 -17.77
CA ARG A 377 3.35 -19.03 -17.28
C ARG A 377 4.50 -20.01 -17.42
N ASN A 378 5.21 -20.02 -18.56
CA ASN A 378 6.29 -20.98 -18.74
C ASN A 378 7.52 -20.71 -17.87
N MET A 379 7.82 -19.46 -17.55
CA MET A 379 8.97 -19.10 -16.72
C MET A 379 8.64 -19.19 -15.23
N TYR A 380 7.60 -18.48 -14.79
CA TYR A 380 7.40 -18.20 -13.37
C TYR A 380 6.56 -19.26 -12.65
N PHE A 381 5.73 -20.02 -13.37
CA PHE A 381 4.96 -21.11 -12.76
C PHE A 381 5.71 -22.44 -12.75
N HIS A 382 6.84 -22.53 -13.48
CA HIS A 382 7.55 -23.78 -13.66
C HIS A 382 9.01 -23.75 -13.22
N LYS A 383 9.67 -22.59 -13.15
CA LYS A 383 11.13 -22.53 -12.97
C LYS A 383 11.63 -21.52 -11.95
N GLN A 384 10.98 -20.36 -11.83
CA GLN A 384 11.55 -19.23 -11.09
C GLN A 384 10.52 -18.53 -10.22
N ASN A 385 10.91 -18.23 -8.99
CA ASN A 385 10.20 -17.31 -8.10
C ASN A 385 10.44 -15.86 -8.55
N ILE A 386 9.44 -14.99 -8.39
CA ILE A 386 9.54 -13.58 -8.76
C ILE A 386 9.85 -12.77 -7.51
N GLY A 387 11.13 -12.46 -7.30
CA GLY A 387 11.57 -11.50 -6.29
C GLY A 387 11.66 -10.07 -6.83
N ASP A 388 11.94 -9.94 -8.13
CA ASP A 388 12.26 -8.67 -8.78
C ASP A 388 11.02 -7.79 -8.99
N VAL A 389 11.09 -6.59 -8.41
CA VAL A 389 10.09 -5.54 -8.50
C VAL A 389 9.91 -5.06 -9.94
N ASP A 390 10.99 -4.93 -10.71
CA ASP A 390 10.93 -4.39 -12.06
C ASP A 390 10.16 -5.33 -13.00
N ILE A 391 10.25 -6.64 -12.77
CA ILE A 391 9.50 -7.66 -13.51
C ILE A 391 7.99 -7.50 -13.26
N VAL A 392 7.56 -7.34 -12.01
CA VAL A 392 6.13 -7.17 -11.69
C VAL A 392 5.61 -5.85 -12.26
N CYS A 393 6.40 -4.77 -12.17
CA CYS A 393 6.07 -3.47 -12.77
C CYS A 393 5.90 -3.58 -14.29
N ASP A 394 6.80 -4.28 -14.99
CA ASP A 394 6.69 -4.51 -16.43
C ASP A 394 5.40 -5.28 -16.78
N ILE A 395 5.09 -6.36 -16.05
CA ILE A 395 3.88 -7.16 -16.26
C ILE A 395 2.61 -6.34 -16.01
N ARG A 396 2.61 -5.52 -14.94
CA ARG A 396 1.51 -4.61 -14.63
C ARG A 396 1.29 -3.60 -15.76
N ASN A 397 2.33 -2.87 -16.15
CA ASN A 397 2.25 -1.85 -17.20
C ASN A 397 1.79 -2.46 -18.53
N ARG A 398 2.31 -3.64 -18.87
CA ARG A 398 1.88 -4.39 -20.03
C ARG A 398 0.40 -4.77 -19.97
N THR A 399 -0.07 -5.24 -18.81
CA THR A 399 -1.48 -5.58 -18.58
C THR A 399 -2.37 -4.35 -18.78
N LEU A 400 -2.01 -3.21 -18.20
CA LEU A 400 -2.71 -1.94 -18.38
C LEU A 400 -2.79 -1.54 -19.87
N LEU A 401 -1.71 -1.70 -20.61
CA LEU A 401 -1.68 -1.41 -22.04
C LEU A 401 -2.61 -2.36 -22.83
N VAL A 402 -2.58 -3.66 -22.54
CA VAL A 402 -3.49 -4.64 -23.17
C VAL A 402 -4.96 -4.25 -22.95
N TYR A 403 -5.33 -3.92 -21.71
CA TYR A 403 -6.69 -3.46 -21.41
C TYR A 403 -7.04 -2.17 -22.14
N CYS A 404 -6.16 -1.17 -22.13
CA CYS A 404 -6.38 0.09 -22.83
C CYS A 404 -6.69 -0.15 -24.31
N VAL A 405 -5.88 -0.97 -24.97
CA VAL A 405 -6.07 -1.27 -26.39
C VAL A 405 -7.35 -2.07 -26.64
N ILE A 406 -7.60 -3.14 -25.88
CA ILE A 406 -8.79 -3.97 -26.08
C ILE A 406 -10.06 -3.17 -25.81
N LEU A 407 -10.12 -2.47 -24.68
CA LEU A 407 -11.31 -1.72 -24.27
C LEU A 407 -11.51 -0.46 -25.10
N GLY A 408 -10.44 0.16 -25.61
CA GLY A 408 -10.52 1.22 -26.63
C GLY A 408 -10.96 0.70 -28.00
N ALA A 409 -10.78 -0.60 -28.26
CA ALA A 409 -11.26 -1.25 -29.47
C ALA A 409 -12.70 -1.79 -29.32
N LEU A 410 -13.33 -1.70 -28.15
CA LEU A 410 -14.72 -2.11 -27.98
C LEU A 410 -15.67 -1.08 -28.58
N TYR A 411 -16.77 -1.59 -29.14
CA TYR A 411 -17.94 -0.82 -29.60
C TYR A 411 -19.15 -1.10 -28.71
#